data_AF-A0A261Q9M8-F1
#
_entry.id   AF-A0A261Q9M8-F1
#
_cell.length_a   1.000
_cell.length_b   1.000
_cell.length_c   1.000
_cell.angle_alpha   90.00
_cell.angle_beta   90.00
_cell.angle_gamma   90.00
#
_symmetry.space_group_name_H-M   'P 1'
#
loop_
_entity.id
_entity.type
_entity.pdbx_description
1 polymer ?
#
loop_
_entity_poly.entity_id
_entity_poly.type
_entity_poly.pdbx_seq_one_letter_code
_entity_poly.pdbx_strand_id
1 'polypeptide(L)'
;MTTLLLKLILMPSLIGGVTLAARRWGNVVGGWLGGFPWIAGPISIFLALEQSKGFAAQSAAGSLLGCFSTYAFAWLYAKGAARLHWFPLLMGCYAMIFISLYLGQFYSGSIHVLFVALLVFIALVYWKFPRPAVPTHIPPPPRFDLPLRMLVATVFVAGITQLAAWTGPVWSGLLTPFPIMTTCLAVFTHIQQGPAQCARILRGMVSSGFGFATFLYGVGLLLPHSSLWVAYSVALLFSSLTNLLTLKFLK
;
A
#
# COMPACT_ATOMS: atom_id res chain seq x y z
N MET A 1 -23.05 -6.05 8.74
CA MET A 1 -22.78 -7.50 8.53
C MET A 1 -22.33 -7.80 7.09
N THR A 2 -23.00 -7.28 6.06
CA THR A 2 -22.62 -7.45 4.64
C THR A 2 -21.27 -6.83 4.25
N THR A 3 -20.91 -5.67 4.82
CA THR A 3 -19.64 -4.98 4.50
C THR A 3 -18.42 -5.67 5.10
N LEU A 4 -18.57 -6.34 6.24
CA LEU A 4 -17.47 -7.06 6.90
C LEU A 4 -17.13 -8.37 6.18
N LEU A 5 -18.16 -9.09 5.72
CA LEU A 5 -17.99 -10.31 4.92
C LEU A 5 -17.34 -10.02 3.56
N LEU A 6 -17.74 -8.92 2.91
CA LEU A 6 -17.11 -8.47 1.68
C LEU A 6 -15.63 -8.09 1.93
N LYS A 7 -15.33 -7.35 3.00
CA LYS A 7 -13.94 -7.01 3.39
C LYS A 7 -13.10 -8.27 3.65
N LEU A 8 -13.68 -9.30 4.28
CA LEU A 8 -13.02 -10.56 4.60
C LEU A 8 -12.70 -11.42 3.38
N ILE A 9 -13.48 -11.32 2.29
CA ILE A 9 -13.23 -12.07 1.05
C ILE A 9 -12.34 -11.27 0.12
N LEU A 10 -12.58 -9.97 -0.02
CA LEU A 10 -11.91 -9.13 -1.01
C LEU A 10 -10.39 -9.07 -0.76
N MET A 11 -9.97 -8.93 0.50
CA MET A 11 -8.56 -8.79 0.85
C MET A 11 -7.71 -10.04 0.56
N PRO A 12 -8.04 -11.24 1.06
CA PRO A 12 -7.29 -12.44 0.73
C PRO A 12 -7.35 -12.76 -0.78
N SER A 13 -8.45 -12.46 -1.46
CA SER A 13 -8.57 -12.62 -2.92
C SER A 13 -7.58 -11.74 -3.67
N LEU A 14 -7.47 -10.46 -3.28
CA LEU A 14 -6.54 -9.50 -3.89
C LEU A 14 -5.07 -9.89 -3.63
N ILE A 15 -4.74 -10.28 -2.41
CA ILE A 15 -3.39 -10.76 -2.05
C ILE A 15 -3.06 -12.05 -2.81
N GLY A 16 -4.04 -12.93 -2.93
CA GLY A 16 -3.96 -14.13 -3.75
C GLY A 16 -3.64 -13.81 -5.20
N GLY A 17 -4.43 -12.91 -5.81
CA GLY A 17 -4.26 -12.44 -7.19
C GLY A 17 -2.90 -11.81 -7.43
N VAL A 18 -2.48 -10.88 -6.56
CA VAL A 18 -1.15 -10.23 -6.66
C VAL A 18 -0.03 -11.25 -6.48
N THR A 19 -0.16 -12.21 -5.57
CA THR A 19 0.84 -13.27 -5.36
C THR A 19 0.93 -14.20 -6.57
N LEU A 20 -0.20 -14.59 -7.16
CA LEU A 20 -0.24 -15.39 -8.38
C LEU A 20 0.34 -14.62 -9.57
N ALA A 21 0.03 -13.34 -9.69
CA ALA A 21 0.58 -12.45 -10.68
C ALA A 21 2.10 -12.31 -10.54
N ALA A 22 2.61 -12.18 -9.30
CA ALA A 22 4.04 -12.18 -9.01
C ALA A 22 4.73 -13.48 -9.43
N ARG A 23 4.06 -14.63 -9.22
CA ARG A 23 4.56 -15.94 -9.66
C ARG A 23 4.58 -16.09 -11.18
N ARG A 24 3.57 -15.54 -11.88
CA ARG A 24 3.43 -15.66 -13.34
C ARG A 24 4.29 -14.66 -14.13
N TRP A 25 4.36 -13.42 -13.68
CA TRP A 25 5.00 -12.30 -14.40
C TRP A 25 6.23 -11.71 -13.69
N GLY A 26 6.62 -12.29 -12.55
CA GLY A 26 7.80 -11.91 -11.80
C GLY A 26 7.54 -10.86 -10.71
N ASN A 27 8.47 -10.78 -9.76
CA ASN A 27 8.36 -9.96 -8.56
C ASN A 27 8.19 -8.46 -8.82
N VAL A 28 8.77 -7.93 -9.90
CA VAL A 28 8.63 -6.50 -10.23
C VAL A 28 7.18 -6.17 -10.62
N VAL A 29 6.57 -7.01 -11.46
CA VAL A 29 5.16 -6.87 -11.87
C VAL A 29 4.24 -7.15 -10.69
N GLY A 30 4.55 -8.18 -9.88
CA GLY A 30 3.83 -8.46 -8.64
C GLY A 30 3.82 -7.29 -7.67
N GLY A 31 4.96 -6.65 -7.47
CA GLY A 31 5.09 -5.44 -6.65
C GLY A 31 4.26 -4.28 -7.22
N TRP A 32 4.37 -4.03 -8.51
CA TRP A 32 3.62 -2.96 -9.19
C TRP A 32 2.11 -3.16 -9.12
N LEU A 33 1.62 -4.39 -9.34
CA LEU A 33 0.21 -4.73 -9.14
C LEU A 33 -0.22 -4.60 -7.67
N GLY A 34 0.68 -4.90 -6.74
CA GLY A 34 0.44 -4.80 -5.30
C GLY A 34 0.24 -3.37 -4.80
N GLY A 35 0.76 -2.35 -5.49
CA GLY A 35 0.61 -0.95 -5.08
C GLY A 35 -0.56 -0.18 -5.72
N PHE A 36 -1.43 -0.86 -6.47
CA PHE A 36 -2.68 -0.25 -6.96
C PHE A 36 -3.69 -0.04 -5.82
N PRO A 37 -4.65 0.89 -5.99
CA PRO A 37 -5.70 1.18 -5.00
C PRO A 37 -6.77 0.08 -4.89
N TRP A 38 -6.41 -1.19 -5.04
CA TRP A 38 -7.35 -2.32 -4.92
C TRP A 38 -8.01 -2.42 -3.55
N ILE A 39 -7.27 -2.01 -2.50
CA ILE A 39 -7.71 -2.07 -1.11
C ILE A 39 -8.31 -0.72 -0.72
N ALA A 40 -7.55 0.37 -0.94
CA ALA A 40 -7.98 1.70 -0.53
C ALA A 40 -9.21 2.21 -1.28
N GLY A 41 -9.38 1.84 -2.56
CA GLY A 41 -10.53 2.28 -3.35
C GLY A 41 -11.87 1.78 -2.79
N PRO A 42 -12.08 0.45 -2.66
CA PRO A 42 -13.27 -0.09 -2.03
C PRO A 42 -13.48 0.39 -0.60
N ILE A 43 -12.42 0.49 0.23
CA ILE A 43 -12.54 1.04 1.59
C ILE A 43 -13.06 2.48 1.55
N SER A 44 -12.51 3.31 0.67
CA SER A 44 -12.92 4.71 0.53
C SER A 44 -14.38 4.82 0.07
N ILE A 45 -14.83 3.96 -0.85
CA ILE A 45 -16.25 3.87 -1.26
C ILE A 45 -17.13 3.52 -0.05
N PHE A 46 -16.75 2.53 0.77
CA PHE A 46 -17.50 2.20 1.97
C PHE A 46 -17.58 3.36 2.96
N LEU A 47 -16.47 4.06 3.19
CA LEU A 47 -16.47 5.26 4.04
C LEU A 47 -17.40 6.34 3.50
N ALA A 48 -17.42 6.53 2.18
CA ALA A 48 -18.28 7.52 1.53
C ALA A 48 -19.77 7.19 1.68
N LEU A 49 -20.12 5.90 1.65
CA LEU A 49 -21.49 5.40 1.79
C LEU A 49 -21.95 5.33 3.26
N GLU A 50 -21.08 4.90 4.17
CA GLU A 50 -21.41 4.66 5.58
C GLU A 50 -21.33 5.94 6.43
N GLN A 51 -20.38 6.84 6.15
CA GLN A 51 -20.11 8.00 7.02
C GLN A 51 -20.33 9.36 6.34
N SER A 52 -20.01 9.49 5.05
CA SER A 52 -20.33 10.60 4.13
C SER A 52 -19.19 10.84 3.14
N LYS A 53 -19.48 11.55 2.05
CA LYS A 53 -18.47 12.04 1.09
C LYS A 53 -17.40 12.91 1.75
N GLY A 54 -17.78 13.79 2.68
CA GLY A 54 -16.85 14.67 3.39
C GLY A 54 -15.88 13.88 4.27
N PHE A 55 -16.38 12.87 4.98
CA PHE A 55 -15.55 11.96 5.78
C PHE A 55 -14.54 11.21 4.90
N ALA A 56 -14.98 10.65 3.78
CA ALA A 56 -14.10 9.92 2.86
C ALA A 56 -13.03 10.83 2.21
N ALA A 57 -13.37 12.09 1.89
CA ALA A 57 -12.42 13.06 1.37
C ALA A 57 -11.33 13.44 2.41
N GLN A 58 -11.73 13.67 3.67
CA GLN A 58 -10.79 13.91 4.77
C GLN A 58 -9.91 12.67 5.04
N SER A 59 -10.50 11.49 4.99
CA SER A 59 -9.79 10.22 5.14
C SER A 59 -8.75 10.00 4.03
N ALA A 60 -9.02 10.45 2.80
CA ALA A 60 -8.06 10.39 1.70
C ALA A 60 -6.82 11.27 1.96
N ALA A 61 -6.99 12.45 2.57
CA ALA A 61 -5.85 13.28 2.99
C ALA A 61 -5.01 12.60 4.09
N GLY A 62 -5.65 11.99 5.08
CA GLY A 62 -4.97 11.16 6.09
C GLY A 62 -4.26 9.94 5.47
N SER A 63 -4.82 9.37 4.40
CA SER A 63 -4.20 8.27 3.66
C SER A 63 -2.93 8.71 2.92
N LEU A 64 -2.88 9.94 2.39
CA LEU A 64 -1.64 10.48 1.79
C LEU A 64 -0.51 10.58 2.83
N LEU A 65 -0.83 10.99 4.06
CA LEU A 65 0.13 11.01 5.17
C LEU A 65 0.65 9.60 5.51
N GLY A 66 -0.26 8.63 5.63
CA GLY A 66 0.12 7.25 5.92
C GLY A 66 0.97 6.60 4.80
N CYS A 67 0.87 7.08 3.56
CA CYS A 67 1.72 6.61 2.45
C CYS A 67 3.20 6.90 2.69
N PHE A 68 3.57 8.01 3.33
CA PHE A 68 4.97 8.30 3.68
C PHE A 68 5.55 7.19 4.54
N SER A 69 4.81 6.76 5.58
CA SER A 69 5.19 5.66 6.46
C SER A 69 5.37 4.35 5.68
N THR A 70 4.47 4.07 4.75
CA THR A 70 4.50 2.83 3.95
C THR A 70 5.66 2.78 2.97
N TYR A 71 6.01 3.87 2.30
CA TYR A 71 7.16 3.91 1.41
C TYR A 71 8.49 4.00 2.16
N ALA A 72 8.51 4.67 3.31
CA ALA A 72 9.65 4.62 4.24
C ALA A 72 9.90 3.19 4.73
N PHE A 73 8.84 2.45 5.11
CA PHE A 73 8.91 1.04 5.47
C PHE A 73 9.53 0.22 4.34
N ALA A 74 9.02 0.37 3.12
CA ALA A 74 9.50 -0.41 1.97
C ALA A 74 11.00 -0.18 1.73
N TRP A 75 11.46 1.06 1.85
CA TRP A 75 12.86 1.43 1.66
C TRP A 75 13.78 0.90 2.77
N LEU A 76 13.41 1.12 4.03
CA LEU A 76 14.20 0.69 5.18
C LEU A 76 14.26 -0.83 5.27
N TYR A 77 13.14 -1.51 5.03
CA TYR A 77 13.09 -2.96 4.99
C TYR A 77 13.99 -3.50 3.88
N ALA A 78 13.92 -2.96 2.67
CA ALA A 78 14.78 -3.38 1.56
C ALA A 78 16.28 -3.18 1.83
N LYS A 79 16.65 -2.08 2.51
CA LYS A 79 18.04 -1.83 2.93
C LYS A 79 18.49 -2.77 4.05
N GLY A 80 17.64 -3.01 5.03
CA GLY A 80 17.94 -3.83 6.20
C GLY A 80 17.93 -5.33 5.93
N ALA A 81 17.16 -5.78 4.93
CA ALA A 81 16.97 -7.20 4.64
C ALA A 81 18.29 -7.92 4.35
N ALA A 82 19.29 -7.24 3.78
CA ALA A 82 20.59 -7.86 3.50
C ALA A 82 21.44 -8.14 4.76
N ARG A 83 21.11 -7.53 5.91
CA ARG A 83 21.95 -7.56 7.13
C ARG A 83 21.22 -8.08 8.37
N LEU A 84 19.89 -8.06 8.38
CA LEU A 84 19.08 -8.34 9.56
C LEU A 84 18.07 -9.45 9.28
N HIS A 85 17.80 -10.26 10.31
CA HIS A 85 16.70 -11.22 10.27
C HIS A 85 15.35 -10.49 10.11
N TRP A 86 14.39 -11.16 9.45
CA TRP A 86 13.10 -10.59 9.08
C TRP A 86 12.30 -10.04 10.26
N PHE A 87 12.37 -10.69 11.44
CA PHE A 87 11.56 -10.36 12.61
C PHE A 87 11.98 -9.04 13.30
N PRO A 88 13.23 -8.86 13.76
CA PRO A 88 13.64 -7.59 14.37
C PRO A 88 13.56 -6.41 13.40
N LEU A 89 13.84 -6.67 12.11
CA LEU A 89 13.68 -5.67 11.06
C LEU A 89 12.21 -5.23 10.90
N LEU A 90 11.28 -6.19 10.90
CA LEU A 90 9.84 -5.92 10.83
C LEU A 90 9.37 -5.08 12.02
N MET A 91 9.79 -5.44 13.24
CA MET A 91 9.42 -4.71 14.46
C MET A 91 9.95 -3.28 14.43
N GLY A 92 11.20 -3.07 14.02
CA GLY A 92 11.76 -1.73 13.86
C GLY A 92 11.01 -0.88 12.85
N CYS A 93 10.63 -1.46 11.71
CA CYS A 93 9.85 -0.73 10.71
C CYS A 93 8.41 -0.42 11.20
N TYR A 94 7.79 -1.32 11.97
CA TYR A 94 6.49 -1.08 12.59
C TYR A 94 6.54 0.01 13.66
N ALA A 95 7.57 0.03 14.51
CA ALA A 95 7.77 1.11 15.47
C ALA A 95 7.86 2.47 14.77
N MET A 96 8.62 2.56 13.67
CA MET A 96 8.70 3.76 12.85
C MET A 96 7.33 4.16 12.26
N ILE A 97 6.53 3.20 11.76
CA ILE A 97 5.19 3.48 11.25
C ILE A 97 4.32 4.10 12.36
N PHE A 98 4.28 3.49 13.54
CA PHE A 98 3.47 4.02 14.65
C PHE A 98 3.90 5.43 15.04
N ILE A 99 5.21 5.71 15.11
CA ILE A 99 5.73 7.06 15.39
C ILE A 99 5.29 8.03 14.28
N SER A 100 5.43 7.65 13.01
CA SER A 100 5.07 8.51 11.88
C SER A 100 3.56 8.76 11.79
N LEU A 101 2.72 7.77 12.09
CA LEU A 101 1.27 7.93 12.15
C LEU A 101 0.85 8.83 13.32
N TYR A 102 1.48 8.66 14.48
CA TYR A 102 1.26 9.52 15.65
C TYR A 102 1.64 10.98 15.37
N LEU A 103 2.76 11.23 14.69
CA LEU A 103 3.14 12.59 14.29
C LEU A 103 2.23 13.16 13.20
N GLY A 104 1.80 12.32 12.26
CA GLY A 104 0.92 12.71 11.16
C GLY A 104 -0.45 13.22 11.59
N GLN A 105 -0.95 12.81 12.76
CA GLN A 105 -2.26 13.26 13.27
C GLN A 105 -2.30 14.78 13.56
N PHE A 106 -1.15 15.40 13.82
CA PHE A 106 -1.04 16.84 14.10
C PHE A 106 -0.89 17.68 12.83
N TYR A 107 -0.78 17.05 11.67
CA TYR A 107 -0.64 17.77 10.41
C TYR A 107 -2.01 18.31 9.96
N SER A 108 -2.11 19.64 9.88
CA SER A 108 -3.30 20.37 9.41
C SER A 108 -3.08 21.09 8.07
N GLY A 109 -2.02 20.75 7.35
CA GLY A 109 -1.64 21.43 6.11
C GLY A 109 -2.50 21.05 4.89
N SER A 110 -2.24 21.73 3.77
CA SER A 110 -2.98 21.55 2.53
C SER A 110 -2.73 20.19 1.86
N ILE A 111 -3.79 19.57 1.36
CA ILE A 111 -3.72 18.32 0.58
C ILE A 111 -2.84 18.45 -0.67
N HIS A 112 -2.77 19.63 -1.26
CA HIS A 112 -1.92 19.90 -2.43
C HIS A 112 -0.44 19.79 -2.09
N VAL A 113 -0.04 20.34 -0.94
CA VAL A 113 1.34 20.28 -0.44
C VAL A 113 1.70 18.84 -0.08
N LEU A 114 0.79 18.12 0.59
CA LEU A 114 0.98 16.69 0.89
C LEU A 114 1.18 15.86 -0.37
N PHE A 115 0.36 16.09 -1.40
CA PHE A 115 0.46 15.35 -2.65
C PHE A 115 1.82 15.58 -3.32
N VAL A 116 2.22 16.84 -3.51
CA VAL A 116 3.52 17.17 -4.13
C VAL A 116 4.68 16.61 -3.29
N ALA A 117 4.65 16.81 -1.97
CA ALA A 117 5.67 16.28 -1.07
C ALA A 117 5.77 14.75 -1.15
N LEU A 118 4.63 14.05 -1.25
CA LEU A 118 4.59 12.60 -1.38
C LEU A 118 5.17 12.14 -2.72
N LEU A 119 4.86 12.81 -3.83
CA LEU A 119 5.46 12.48 -5.13
C LEU A 119 6.98 12.65 -5.12
N VAL A 120 7.48 13.75 -4.55
CA VAL A 120 8.92 13.98 -4.39
C VAL A 120 9.54 12.92 -3.49
N PHE A 121 8.88 12.58 -2.39
CA PHE A 121 9.34 11.53 -1.47
C PHE A 121 9.41 10.16 -2.14
N ILE A 122 8.37 9.76 -2.89
CA ILE A 122 8.35 8.51 -3.66
C ILE A 122 9.48 8.52 -4.68
N ALA A 123 9.70 9.62 -5.40
CA ALA A 123 10.79 9.73 -6.37
C ALA A 123 12.17 9.59 -5.72
N LEU A 124 12.40 10.23 -4.57
CA LEU A 124 13.64 10.12 -3.80
C LEU A 124 13.86 8.70 -3.28
N VAL A 125 12.84 8.09 -2.69
CA VAL A 125 12.88 6.71 -2.20
C VAL A 125 13.17 5.75 -3.34
N TYR A 126 12.49 5.92 -4.47
CA TYR A 126 12.68 5.09 -5.66
C TYR A 126 14.10 5.22 -6.24
N TRP A 127 14.64 6.45 -6.29
CA TRP A 127 15.99 6.70 -6.77
C TRP A 127 17.06 6.10 -5.85
N LYS A 128 16.86 6.18 -4.53
CA LYS A 128 17.75 5.59 -3.50
C LYS A 128 17.50 4.10 -3.24
N PHE A 129 16.57 3.47 -3.96
CA PHE A 129 16.20 2.08 -3.74
C PHE A 129 17.32 1.13 -4.22
N PRO A 130 17.68 0.08 -3.46
CA PRO A 130 18.65 -0.91 -3.92
C PRO A 130 18.26 -1.52 -5.28
N ARG A 131 19.25 -1.68 -6.17
CA ARG A 131 19.10 -2.28 -7.52
C ARG A 131 19.86 -3.61 -7.62
N PRO A 132 19.40 -4.68 -6.94
CA PRO A 132 20.08 -5.95 -7.01
C PRO A 132 19.94 -6.58 -8.40
N ALA A 133 20.97 -7.33 -8.81
CA ALA A 133 21.00 -8.08 -10.06
C ALA A 133 19.85 -9.10 -10.14
N VAL A 134 19.48 -9.50 -11.36
CA VAL A 134 18.47 -10.53 -11.58
C VAL A 134 19.04 -11.88 -11.16
N PRO A 135 18.47 -12.57 -10.15
CA PRO A 135 18.93 -13.90 -9.78
C PRO A 135 18.64 -14.89 -10.89
N THR A 136 19.58 -15.81 -11.10
CA THR A 136 19.49 -16.88 -12.10
C THR A 136 18.54 -18.01 -11.70
N HIS A 137 18.23 -18.14 -10.40
CA HIS A 137 17.32 -19.16 -9.87
C HIS A 137 16.38 -18.59 -8.80
N ILE A 138 15.08 -18.87 -8.92
CA ILE A 138 14.06 -18.55 -7.93
C ILE A 138 13.51 -19.87 -7.41
N PRO A 139 13.70 -20.21 -6.12
CA PRO A 139 13.19 -21.47 -5.58
C PRO A 139 11.66 -21.52 -5.63
N PRO A 140 11.07 -22.70 -5.88
CA PRO A 140 9.63 -22.86 -5.94
C PRO A 140 9.00 -22.55 -4.58
N PRO A 141 7.87 -21.83 -4.55
CA PRO A 141 7.23 -21.47 -3.29
C PRO A 141 6.59 -22.70 -2.61
N PRO A 142 6.59 -22.77 -1.26
CA PRO A 142 5.96 -23.87 -0.54
C PRO A 142 4.44 -23.90 -0.76
N ARG A 143 3.85 -25.10 -0.71
CA ARG A 143 2.42 -25.33 -1.00
C ARG A 143 1.47 -24.53 -0.09
N PHE A 144 1.88 -24.29 1.16
CA PHE A 144 1.11 -23.52 2.16
C PHE A 144 1.44 -22.01 2.17
N ASP A 145 2.28 -21.51 1.25
CA ASP A 145 2.62 -20.09 1.17
C ASP A 145 1.38 -19.20 0.94
N LEU A 146 0.56 -19.56 -0.04
CA LEU A 146 -0.60 -18.74 -0.42
C LEU A 146 -1.69 -18.71 0.67
N PRO A 147 -2.11 -19.87 1.25
CA PRO A 147 -3.04 -19.87 2.37
C PRO A 147 -2.51 -19.10 3.59
N LEU A 148 -1.21 -19.21 3.90
CA LEU A 148 -0.62 -18.53 5.05
C LEU A 148 -0.59 -17.00 4.86
N ARG A 149 -0.22 -16.52 3.66
CA ARG A 149 -0.30 -15.08 3.31
C ARG A 149 -1.73 -14.57 3.44
N MET A 150 -2.70 -15.33 2.93
CA MET A 150 -4.13 -14.99 3.03
C MET A 150 -4.59 -14.93 4.48
N LEU A 151 -4.22 -15.91 5.31
CA LEU A 151 -4.59 -15.95 6.73
C LEU A 151 -3.98 -14.77 7.50
N VAL A 152 -2.67 -14.54 7.37
CA VAL A 152 -1.96 -13.43 8.03
C VAL A 152 -2.58 -12.10 7.67
N ALA A 153 -2.82 -11.86 6.38
CA ALA A 153 -3.42 -10.62 5.94
C ALA A 153 -4.87 -10.45 6.42
N THR A 154 -5.65 -11.54 6.44
CA THR A 154 -7.03 -11.52 6.95
C THR A 154 -7.05 -11.17 8.42
N VAL A 155 -6.19 -11.78 9.24
CA VAL A 155 -6.06 -11.48 10.68
C VAL A 155 -5.64 -10.01 10.87
N PHE A 156 -4.70 -9.52 10.07
CA PHE A 156 -4.22 -8.14 10.17
C PHE A 156 -5.31 -7.13 9.81
N VAL A 157 -6.03 -7.36 8.70
CA VAL A 157 -7.15 -6.51 8.27
C VAL A 157 -8.26 -6.54 9.31
N ALA A 158 -8.64 -7.72 9.81
CA ALA A 158 -9.67 -7.85 10.83
C ALA A 158 -9.30 -7.08 12.10
N GLY A 159 -8.05 -7.24 12.57
CA GLY A 159 -7.53 -6.52 13.74
C GLY A 159 -7.54 -5.01 13.56
N ILE A 160 -7.01 -4.49 12.44
CA ILE A 160 -7.03 -3.04 12.16
C ILE A 160 -8.46 -2.52 12.01
N THR A 161 -9.34 -3.27 11.33
CA THR A 161 -10.74 -2.84 11.12
C THR A 161 -11.48 -2.74 12.46
N GLN A 162 -11.24 -3.68 13.38
CA GLN A 162 -11.84 -3.65 14.70
C GLN A 162 -11.33 -2.47 15.54
N LEU A 163 -10.03 -2.17 15.46
CA LEU A 163 -9.44 -0.99 16.10
C LEU A 163 -9.96 0.31 15.49
N ALA A 164 -10.11 0.35 14.15
CA ALA A 164 -10.55 1.52 13.43
C ALA A 164 -12.01 1.91 13.74
N ALA A 165 -12.88 0.94 14.07
CA ALA A 165 -14.27 1.17 14.43
C ALA A 165 -14.45 2.11 15.64
N TRP A 166 -13.42 2.28 16.47
CA TRP A 166 -13.41 3.18 17.63
C TRP A 166 -12.66 4.50 17.39
N THR A 167 -12.18 4.74 16.16
CA THR A 167 -11.30 5.87 15.86
C THR A 167 -11.88 6.78 14.78
N GLY A 168 -11.77 8.10 14.98
CA GLY A 168 -12.33 9.11 14.08
C GLY A 168 -11.73 9.16 12.66
N PRO A 169 -12.15 10.13 11.82
CA PRO A 169 -11.78 10.20 10.40
C PRO A 169 -10.28 10.19 10.11
N VAL A 170 -9.50 10.88 10.93
CA VAL A 170 -8.05 10.99 10.79
C VAL A 170 -7.37 9.62 10.93
N TRP A 171 -7.72 8.86 11.96
CA TRP A 171 -7.15 7.53 12.19
C TRP A 171 -7.59 6.50 11.15
N SER A 172 -8.86 6.56 10.72
CA SER A 172 -9.33 5.73 9.60
C SER A 172 -8.54 6.01 8.32
N GLY A 173 -8.22 7.27 8.02
CA GLY A 173 -7.36 7.65 6.90
C GLY A 173 -5.92 7.17 7.08
N LEU A 174 -5.31 7.45 8.23
CA LEU A 174 -3.92 7.08 8.54
C LEU A 174 -3.67 5.56 8.48
N LEU A 175 -4.68 4.75 8.85
CA LEU A 175 -4.61 3.28 8.82
C LEU A 175 -4.96 2.68 7.45
N THR A 176 -5.58 3.43 6.54
CA THR A 176 -5.93 2.92 5.20
C THR A 176 -4.72 2.44 4.38
N PRO A 177 -3.60 3.19 4.30
CA PRO A 177 -2.41 2.74 3.60
C PRO A 177 -1.51 1.86 4.46
N PHE A 178 -1.98 1.39 5.63
CA PHE A 178 -1.16 0.57 6.52
C PHE A 178 -0.54 -0.59 5.73
N PRO A 179 0.77 -0.87 5.90
CA PRO A 179 1.54 -1.71 4.98
C PRO A 179 1.25 -3.21 5.12
N ILE A 180 -0.01 -3.64 5.14
CA ILE A 180 -0.38 -5.07 5.23
C ILE A 180 0.17 -5.82 4.01
N MET A 181 -0.15 -5.31 2.81
CA MET A 181 0.36 -5.88 1.56
C MET A 181 1.88 -5.80 1.51
N THR A 182 2.44 -4.64 1.84
CA THR A 182 3.90 -4.42 1.85
C THR A 182 4.62 -5.37 2.79
N THR A 183 4.10 -5.60 4.00
CA THR A 183 4.63 -6.57 4.97
C THR A 183 4.55 -7.99 4.42
N CYS A 184 3.41 -8.39 3.84
CA CYS A 184 3.27 -9.72 3.26
C CYS A 184 4.28 -9.93 2.12
N LEU A 185 4.40 -8.97 1.21
CA LEU A 185 5.38 -9.05 0.12
C LEU A 185 6.81 -9.03 0.66
N ALA A 186 7.13 -8.16 1.62
CA ALA A 186 8.46 -8.05 2.20
C ALA A 186 8.90 -9.32 2.93
N VAL A 187 8.14 -9.74 3.95
CA VAL A 187 8.52 -10.83 4.85
C VAL A 187 8.56 -12.16 4.12
N PHE A 188 7.51 -12.49 3.35
CA PHE A 188 7.49 -13.78 2.67
C PHE A 188 8.53 -13.85 1.55
N THR A 189 8.74 -12.77 0.79
CA THR A 189 9.79 -12.76 -0.25
C THR A 189 11.19 -12.78 0.38
N HIS A 190 11.38 -12.11 1.50
CA HIS A 190 12.65 -12.14 2.23
C HIS A 190 12.98 -13.55 2.75
N ILE A 191 12.00 -14.25 3.35
CA ILE A 191 12.18 -15.61 3.86
C ILE A 191 12.40 -16.61 2.72
N GLN A 192 11.65 -16.49 1.62
CA GLN A 192 11.63 -17.53 0.57
C GLN A 192 12.64 -17.31 -0.55
N GLN A 193 12.86 -16.06 -0.92
CA GLN A 193 13.62 -15.69 -2.12
C GLN A 193 14.81 -14.77 -1.81
N GLY A 194 15.02 -14.47 -0.52
CA GLY A 194 16.14 -13.69 -0.04
C GLY A 194 15.99 -12.17 -0.20
N PRO A 195 16.97 -11.41 0.32
CA PRO A 195 16.91 -9.95 0.42
C PRO A 195 16.92 -9.24 -0.93
N ALA A 196 17.60 -9.79 -1.93
CA ALA A 196 17.64 -9.22 -3.28
C ALA A 196 16.25 -9.20 -3.92
N GLN A 197 15.48 -10.29 -3.80
CA GLN A 197 14.14 -10.35 -4.37
C GLN A 197 13.12 -9.54 -3.57
N CYS A 198 13.28 -9.48 -2.25
CA CYS A 198 12.53 -8.56 -1.41
C CYS A 198 12.70 -7.10 -1.87
N ALA A 199 13.94 -6.66 -2.13
CA ALA A 199 14.16 -5.32 -2.65
C ALA A 199 13.51 -5.09 -4.03
N ARG A 200 13.48 -6.10 -4.92
CA ARG A 200 12.86 -5.95 -6.25
C ARG A 200 11.34 -5.83 -6.18
N ILE A 201 10.69 -6.66 -5.36
CA ILE A 201 9.23 -6.59 -5.22
C ILE A 201 8.80 -5.28 -4.56
N LEU A 202 9.54 -4.83 -3.53
CA LEU A 202 9.28 -3.55 -2.87
C LEU A 202 9.57 -2.35 -3.78
N ARG A 203 10.61 -2.42 -4.63
CA ARG A 203 10.87 -1.40 -5.64
C ARG A 203 9.73 -1.28 -6.66
N GLY A 204 9.18 -2.42 -7.11
CA GLY A 204 8.00 -2.44 -7.98
C GLY A 204 6.75 -1.84 -7.30
N MET A 205 6.57 -2.09 -6.01
CA MET A 205 5.46 -1.52 -5.25
C MET A 205 5.60 0.00 -5.04
N VAL A 206 6.81 0.49 -4.75
CA VAL A 206 7.08 1.94 -4.65
C VAL A 206 6.79 2.64 -5.97
N SER A 207 7.06 1.99 -7.10
CA SER A 207 6.85 2.60 -8.41
C SER A 207 5.38 2.75 -8.83
N SER A 208 4.50 1.88 -8.34
CA SER A 208 3.04 2.07 -8.42
C SER A 208 2.50 3.13 -7.44
N GLY A 209 3.35 3.63 -6.54
CA GLY A 209 2.96 4.59 -5.53
C GLY A 209 2.56 5.96 -6.09
N PHE A 210 3.09 6.34 -7.25
CA PHE A 210 2.68 7.57 -7.93
C PHE A 210 1.19 7.54 -8.29
N GLY A 211 0.71 6.46 -8.91
CA GLY A 211 -0.72 6.32 -9.21
C GLY A 211 -1.57 6.16 -7.97
N PHE A 212 -1.06 5.51 -6.91
CA PHE A 212 -1.78 5.43 -5.64
C PHE A 212 -1.98 6.81 -4.98
N ALA A 213 -0.93 7.64 -4.97
CA ALA A 213 -1.02 9.04 -4.53
C ALA A 213 -2.00 9.85 -5.40
N THR A 214 -1.96 9.68 -6.72
CA THR A 214 -2.91 10.33 -7.65
C THR A 214 -4.35 9.93 -7.36
N PHE A 215 -4.59 8.65 -7.06
CA PHE A 215 -5.92 8.16 -6.69
C PHE A 215 -6.44 8.85 -5.43
N LEU A 216 -5.66 8.84 -4.34
CA LEU A 216 -6.06 9.42 -3.06
C LEU A 216 -6.28 10.94 -3.16
N TYR A 217 -5.39 11.63 -3.87
CA TYR A 217 -5.54 13.06 -4.14
C TYR A 217 -6.80 13.36 -4.96
N GLY A 218 -7.07 12.58 -6.02
CA GLY A 218 -8.28 12.70 -6.83
C GLY A 218 -9.55 12.48 -6.02
N VAL A 219 -9.58 11.47 -5.14
CA VAL A 219 -10.71 11.23 -4.22
C VAL A 219 -10.92 12.42 -3.29
N GLY A 220 -9.84 12.93 -2.67
CA GLY A 220 -9.92 14.07 -1.75
C GLY A 220 -10.47 15.34 -2.40
N LEU A 221 -10.17 15.57 -3.69
CA LEU A 221 -10.64 16.75 -4.42
C LEU A 221 -12.01 16.59 -5.07
N LEU A 222 -12.26 15.46 -5.73
CA LEU A 222 -13.45 15.30 -6.58
C LEU A 222 -14.68 14.89 -5.78
N LEU A 223 -14.50 14.10 -4.72
CA LEU A 223 -15.61 13.51 -3.99
C LEU A 223 -16.56 14.55 -3.36
N PRO A 224 -16.09 15.69 -2.81
CA PRO A 224 -16.98 16.75 -2.31
C PRO A 224 -17.85 17.42 -3.39
N HIS A 225 -17.39 17.45 -4.64
CA HIS A 225 -17.99 18.25 -5.71
C HIS A 225 -18.70 17.43 -6.80
N SER A 226 -18.65 16.10 -6.74
CA SER A 226 -19.19 15.24 -7.79
C SER A 226 -19.96 14.04 -7.24
N SER A 227 -20.59 13.27 -8.14
CA SER A 227 -21.22 12.01 -7.77
C SER A 227 -20.15 10.98 -7.39
N LEU A 228 -20.52 10.05 -6.49
CA LEU A 228 -19.60 9.05 -5.96
C LEU A 228 -18.90 8.28 -7.09
N TRP A 229 -19.67 7.77 -8.05
CA TRP A 229 -19.15 6.97 -9.15
C TRP A 229 -18.24 7.75 -10.09
N VAL A 230 -18.54 9.02 -10.36
CA VAL A 230 -17.69 9.88 -11.21
C VAL A 230 -16.36 10.16 -10.52
N ALA A 231 -16.38 10.56 -9.24
CA ALA A 231 -15.15 10.83 -8.48
C ALA A 231 -14.19 9.64 -8.50
N TYR A 232 -14.68 8.44 -8.15
CA TYR A 232 -13.85 7.24 -8.10
C TYR A 232 -13.41 6.75 -9.47
N SER A 233 -14.26 6.82 -10.49
CA SER A 233 -13.89 6.41 -11.85
C SER A 233 -12.81 7.32 -12.43
N VAL A 234 -12.96 8.64 -12.27
CA VAL A 234 -11.96 9.62 -12.71
C VAL A 234 -10.65 9.42 -11.95
N ALA A 235 -10.70 9.30 -10.62
CA ALA A 235 -9.50 9.06 -9.81
C ALA A 235 -8.78 7.76 -10.22
N LEU A 236 -9.52 6.69 -10.51
CA LEU A 236 -8.96 5.41 -10.95
C LEU A 236 -8.34 5.49 -12.35
N LEU A 237 -8.97 6.21 -13.27
CA LEU A 237 -8.44 6.45 -14.61
C LEU A 237 -7.10 7.21 -14.55
N PHE A 238 -7.05 8.33 -13.81
CA PHE A 238 -5.82 9.09 -13.63
C PHE A 238 -4.75 8.27 -12.92
N SER A 239 -5.11 7.51 -11.88
CA SER A 239 -4.20 6.58 -11.19
C SER A 239 -3.57 5.56 -12.15
N SER A 240 -4.41 4.96 -13.01
CA SER A 240 -3.97 3.97 -14.00
C SER A 240 -3.06 4.60 -15.05
N LEU A 241 -3.39 5.79 -15.55
CA LEU A 241 -2.56 6.54 -16.49
C LEU A 241 -1.20 6.88 -15.88
N THR A 242 -1.16 7.41 -14.64
CA THR A 242 0.08 7.71 -13.92
C THR A 242 0.94 6.45 -13.77
N ASN A 243 0.35 5.32 -13.39
CA ASN A 243 1.07 4.05 -13.21
C ASN A 243 1.56 3.44 -14.53
N LEU A 244 0.84 3.64 -15.64
CA LEU A 244 1.28 3.22 -16.98
C LEU A 244 2.42 4.10 -17.49
N LEU A 245 2.39 5.41 -17.21
CA LEU A 245 3.48 6.32 -17.51
C LEU A 245 4.73 5.94 -16.71
N THR A 246 4.58 5.67 -15.40
CA THR A 246 5.73 5.26 -14.58
C THR A 246 6.34 3.97 -15.14
N LEU A 247 5.57 2.96 -15.53
CA LEU A 247 6.08 1.76 -16.23
C LEU A 247 7.02 2.05 -17.41
N LYS A 248 6.76 3.09 -18.19
CA LYS A 248 7.65 3.47 -19.31
C LYS A 248 8.97 4.05 -18.86
N PHE A 249 9.00 4.79 -17.75
CA PHE A 249 10.20 5.38 -17.15
C PHE A 249 10.98 4.42 -16.23
N LEU A 250 10.41 3.25 -15.94
CA LEU A 250 11.01 2.22 -15.06
C LEU A 250 11.85 1.17 -15.81
N LYS A 251 11.81 1.19 -17.16
CA LYS A 251 12.68 0.36 -18.00
C LYS A 251 14.11 0.91 -18.04
#